data_AF-A0A931SD07-F1
#
_entry.id   AF-A0A931SD07-F1
#
_cell.length_a   1.000
_cell.length_b   1.000
_cell.length_c   1.000
_cell.angle_alpha   90.00
_cell.angle_beta   90.00
_cell.angle_gamma   90.00
#
_symmetry.space_group_name_H-M   'P 1'
#
loop_
_entity.id
_entity.type
_entity.pdbx_description
1 polymer ?
#
loop_
_entity_poly.entity_id
_entity_poly.type
_entity_poly.pdbx_seq_one_letter_code
_entity_poly.pdbx_strand_id
1 'polypeptide(L)'
;MKTHELKAAAANYAQLIALFLLGVLFILADWLSSFPPGSLYPQWDTAVHMIAGALLMITFTPYTSSTRSILLAVFSIAVAFEIAEFFTTPLSDYGSTRAYVIDTILDISAAVVGAWAVHKLFFKRSPHD
;
A
#
# COMPACT_ATOMS: atom_id res chain seq x y z
N MET A 1 19.28 -27.44 -8.76
CA MET A 1 18.68 -26.63 -7.68
C MET A 1 17.62 -27.47 -7.00
N LYS A 2 17.68 -27.59 -5.67
CA LYS A 2 16.68 -28.33 -4.89
C LYS A 2 15.38 -27.52 -4.82
N THR A 3 14.24 -28.20 -4.65
CA THR A 3 12.90 -27.57 -4.70
C THR A 3 12.70 -26.43 -3.69
N HIS A 4 13.42 -26.45 -2.56
CA HIS A 4 13.41 -25.38 -1.57
C HIS A 4 14.17 -24.12 -2.02
N GLU A 5 15.26 -24.26 -2.79
CA GLU A 5 16.02 -23.14 -3.34
C GLU A 5 15.20 -22.39 -4.40
N LEU A 6 14.43 -23.13 -5.21
CA LEU A 6 13.50 -22.55 -6.18
C LEU A 6 12.39 -21.72 -5.49
N LYS A 7 11.83 -22.23 -4.38
CA LYS A 7 10.79 -21.52 -3.62
C LYS A 7 11.33 -20.27 -2.93
N ALA A 8 12.53 -20.35 -2.35
CA ALA A 8 13.19 -19.19 -1.75
C ALA A 8 13.52 -18.11 -2.80
N ALA A 9 14.04 -18.52 -3.96
CA ALA A 9 14.30 -17.60 -5.07
C ALA A 9 13.00 -16.93 -5.56
N ALA A 10 11.92 -17.69 -5.75
CA ALA A 10 10.63 -17.15 -6.17
C ALA A 10 10.04 -16.15 -5.16
N ALA A 11 10.17 -16.42 -3.85
CA ALA A 11 9.75 -15.49 -2.80
C ALA A 11 10.55 -14.17 -2.84
N ASN A 12 11.87 -14.27 -3.03
CA ASN A 12 12.73 -13.09 -3.16
C ASN A 12 12.39 -12.27 -4.41
N TYR A 13 12.12 -12.91 -5.54
CA TYR A 13 11.67 -12.21 -6.76
C TYR A 13 10.32 -11.53 -6.56
N ALA A 14 9.36 -12.18 -5.89
CA ALA A 14 8.07 -11.58 -5.59
C ALA A 14 8.22 -10.33 -4.70
N GLN A 15 9.13 -10.35 -3.71
CA GLN A 15 9.44 -9.18 -2.90
C GLN A 15 10.07 -8.05 -3.72
N LEU A 16 11.06 -8.36 -4.56
CA LEU A 16 11.72 -7.36 -5.40
C LEU A 16 10.74 -6.72 -6.39
N ILE A 17 9.86 -7.52 -6.99
CA ILE A 17 8.80 -7.04 -7.87
C ILE A 17 7.82 -6.17 -7.08
N ALA A 18 7.41 -6.59 -5.87
CA ALA A 18 6.51 -5.81 -5.04
C ALA A 18 7.11 -4.45 -4.63
N LEU A 19 8.38 -4.42 -4.24
CA LEU A 19 9.12 -3.19 -3.92
C LEU A 19 9.27 -2.27 -5.15
N PHE A 20 9.58 -2.84 -6.31
CA PHE A 20 9.66 -2.09 -7.56
C PHE A 20 8.30 -1.47 -7.93
N LEU A 21 7.22 -2.28 -7.87
CA LEU A 21 5.86 -1.82 -8.14
C LEU A 21 5.40 -0.77 -7.14
N LEU A 22 5.77 -0.88 -5.86
CA LEU A 22 5.52 0.17 -4.87
C LEU A 22 6.14 1.50 -5.29
N GLY A 23 7.40 1.50 -5.73
CA GLY A 23 8.05 2.70 -6.26
C GLY A 23 7.32 3.29 -7.46
N VAL A 24 6.86 2.45 -8.39
CA VAL A 24 6.05 2.88 -9.55
C VAL A 24 4.71 3.48 -9.11
N LEU A 25 4.04 2.88 -8.14
CA LEU A 25 2.77 3.37 -7.61
C LEU A 25 2.93 4.72 -6.89
N PHE A 26 4.07 4.98 -6.25
CA PHE A 26 4.35 6.31 -5.67
C PHE A 26 4.43 7.40 -6.73
N ILE A 27 5.15 7.12 -7.81
CA ILE A 27 5.25 8.06 -8.94
C ILE A 27 3.86 8.26 -9.58
N LEU A 28 3.06 7.19 -9.65
CA LEU A 28 1.72 7.25 -10.22
C LEU A 28 0.75 8.05 -9.33
N ALA A 29 0.78 7.86 -8.00
CA ALA A 29 -0.04 8.60 -7.04
C ALA A 29 0.26 10.10 -7.11
N ASP A 30 1.54 10.48 -7.02
CA ASP A 30 1.99 11.88 -7.16
C ASP A 30 1.53 12.50 -8.50
N TRP A 31 1.68 11.76 -9.60
CA TRP A 31 1.20 12.21 -10.90
C TRP A 31 -0.32 12.35 -10.96
N LEU A 32 -1.09 11.44 -10.34
CA LEU A 32 -2.55 11.51 -10.27
C LEU A 32 -3.04 12.69 -9.41
N SER A 33 -2.34 12.99 -8.32
CA SER A 33 -2.64 14.12 -7.43
C SER A 33 -2.32 15.48 -8.08
N SER A 34 -1.47 15.51 -9.11
CA SER A 34 -1.17 16.74 -9.87
C SER A 34 -2.28 17.21 -10.83
N PHE A 35 -3.33 16.41 -11.05
CA PHE A 35 -4.41 16.76 -11.98
C PHE A 35 -5.35 17.83 -11.41
N PRO A 36 -5.98 18.65 -12.28
CA PRO A 36 -6.87 19.70 -11.82
C PRO A 36 -8.07 19.16 -11.02
N PRO A 37 -8.54 19.91 -10.00
CA PRO A 37 -9.76 19.59 -9.27
C PRO A 37 -10.96 19.42 -10.21
N GLY A 38 -11.70 18.31 -10.07
CA GLY A 38 -12.86 17.98 -10.92
C GLY A 38 -12.56 17.11 -12.14
N SER A 39 -11.30 16.69 -12.33
CA SER A 39 -10.98 15.58 -13.24
C SER A 39 -11.56 14.26 -12.73
N LEU A 40 -11.74 13.25 -13.60
CA LEU A 40 -12.23 11.91 -13.21
C LEU A 40 -11.20 11.11 -12.40
N TYR A 41 -9.97 11.61 -12.30
CA TYR A 41 -8.79 10.91 -11.81
C TYR A 41 -8.51 10.96 -10.29
N PRO A 42 -8.99 11.92 -9.47
CA PRO A 42 -8.78 11.92 -8.02
C PRO A 42 -9.35 10.69 -7.30
N GLN A 43 -10.21 9.92 -7.98
CA GLN A 43 -10.86 8.73 -7.43
C GLN A 43 -9.99 7.46 -7.51
N TRP A 44 -8.89 7.51 -8.26
CA TRP A 44 -7.99 6.36 -8.43
C TRP A 44 -6.90 6.30 -7.37
N ASP A 45 -6.65 7.39 -6.65
CA ASP A 45 -5.59 7.46 -5.66
C ASP A 45 -5.81 6.47 -4.50
N THR A 46 -7.01 6.46 -3.92
CA THR A 46 -7.41 5.44 -2.94
C THR A 46 -7.27 4.00 -3.46
N ALA A 47 -7.47 3.76 -4.76
CA ALA A 47 -7.23 2.44 -5.36
C ALA A 47 -5.73 2.11 -5.45
N VAL A 48 -4.89 3.11 -5.76
CA VAL A 48 -3.43 3.00 -5.71
C VAL A 48 -2.95 2.68 -4.31
N HIS A 49 -3.47 3.36 -3.27
CA HIS A 49 -3.17 3.08 -1.87
C HIS A 49 -3.58 1.66 -1.46
N MET A 50 -4.73 1.17 -1.93
CA MET A 50 -5.15 -0.22 -1.71
C MET A 50 -4.17 -1.22 -2.33
N ILE A 51 -3.71 -0.98 -3.57
CA ILE A 51 -2.73 -1.84 -4.24
C ILE A 51 -1.37 -1.75 -3.52
N ALA A 52 -0.95 -0.57 -3.09
CA ALA A 52 0.27 -0.38 -2.31
C ALA A 52 0.23 -1.19 -1.00
N GLY A 53 -0.89 -1.15 -0.27
CA GLY A 53 -1.11 -2.00 0.90
C GLY A 53 -0.98 -3.49 0.61
N ALA A 54 -1.55 -3.96 -0.51
CA ALA A 54 -1.41 -5.34 -0.97
C ALA A 54 0.05 -5.73 -1.27
N LEU A 55 0.83 -4.85 -1.88
CA LEU A 55 2.25 -5.09 -2.17
C LEU A 55 3.12 -5.02 -0.90
N LEU A 56 2.81 -4.13 0.04
CA LEU A 56 3.48 -4.09 1.34
C LEU A 56 3.23 -5.38 2.13
N MET A 57 2.02 -5.92 2.09
CA MET A 57 1.72 -7.24 2.66
C MET A 57 2.66 -8.31 2.09
N ILE A 58 2.79 -8.40 0.76
CA ILE A 58 3.72 -9.35 0.11
C ILE A 58 5.16 -9.12 0.58
N THR A 59 5.58 -7.86 0.67
CA THR A 59 6.92 -7.46 1.10
C THR A 59 7.22 -7.92 2.53
N PHE A 60 6.27 -7.75 3.45
CA PHE A 60 6.46 -8.08 4.87
C PHE A 60 6.31 -9.55 5.23
N THR A 61 5.63 -10.34 4.40
CA THR A 61 5.34 -11.76 4.68
C THR A 61 6.54 -12.63 5.04
N PRO A 62 7.77 -12.39 4.52
CA PRO A 62 8.92 -13.22 4.93
C PRO A 62 9.51 -12.84 6.29
N TYR A 63 9.21 -11.65 6.82
CA TYR A 63 9.74 -11.19 8.11
C TYR A 63 8.84 -11.55 9.29
N THR A 64 7.54 -11.75 9.05
CA THR A 64 6.58 -12.13 10.09
C THR A 64 5.36 -12.82 9.47
N SER A 65 4.86 -13.85 10.15
CA SER A 65 3.57 -14.51 9.84
C SER A 65 2.39 -13.85 10.57
N SER A 66 2.64 -12.92 11.48
CA SER A 66 1.61 -12.26 12.28
C SER A 66 0.88 -11.22 11.44
N THR A 67 -0.38 -11.51 11.07
CA THR A 67 -1.26 -10.55 10.37
C THR A 67 -1.25 -9.19 11.05
N ARG A 68 -1.35 -9.16 12.39
CA ARG A 68 -1.37 -7.93 13.16
C ARG A 68 -0.08 -7.13 12.99
N SER A 69 1.07 -7.80 13.00
CA SER A 69 2.37 -7.13 12.82
C SER A 69 2.51 -6.53 11.42
N ILE A 70 2.05 -7.26 10.39
CA ILE A 70 2.06 -6.75 9.01
C ILE A 70 1.11 -5.56 8.88
N LEU A 71 -0.13 -5.65 9.37
CA LEU A 71 -1.09 -4.55 9.28
C LEU A 71 -0.60 -3.30 10.03
N LEU A 72 0.07 -3.46 11.18
CA LEU A 72 0.70 -2.34 11.88
C LEU A 72 1.85 -1.71 11.07
N ALA A 73 2.67 -2.53 10.39
CA ALA A 73 3.72 -2.03 9.52
C ALA A 73 3.14 -1.27 8.30
N VAL A 74 2.12 -1.83 7.65
CA VAL A 74 1.41 -1.16 6.54
C VAL A 74 0.80 0.15 7.00
N PHE A 75 0.09 0.17 8.14
CA PHE A 75 -0.48 1.39 8.70
C PHE A 75 0.59 2.44 8.97
N SER A 76 1.72 2.06 9.60
CA SER A 76 2.80 2.99 9.92
C SER A 76 3.44 3.60 8.67
N ILE A 77 3.59 2.78 7.61
CA ILE A 77 4.11 3.24 6.33
C ILE A 77 3.11 4.15 5.63
N ALA A 78 1.82 3.80 5.61
CA ALA A 78 0.78 4.65 5.05
C ALA A 78 0.76 6.03 5.74
N VAL A 79 0.78 6.07 7.09
CA VAL A 79 0.88 7.34 7.84
C VAL A 79 2.15 8.13 7.47
N ALA A 80 3.29 7.46 7.32
CA ALA A 80 4.52 8.14 6.91
C ALA A 80 4.41 8.75 5.50
N PHE A 81 3.68 8.11 4.59
CA PHE A 81 3.41 8.64 3.25
C PHE A 81 2.51 9.87 3.29
N GLU A 82 1.42 9.83 4.03
CA GLU A 82 0.51 10.97 4.21
C GLU A 82 1.23 12.19 4.82
N ILE A 83 2.14 11.93 5.78
CA ILE A 83 2.99 12.98 6.35
C ILE A 83 3.92 13.56 5.29
N ALA A 84 4.54 12.72 4.44
CA ALA A 84 5.41 13.19 3.38
C ALA A 84 4.63 14.02 2.35
N GLU A 85 3.44 13.55 1.96
CA GLU A 85 2.55 14.23 1.03
C GLU A 85 2.10 15.58 1.55
N PHE A 86 1.79 15.71 2.85
CA PHE A 86 1.47 16.99 3.49
C PHE A 86 2.54 18.06 3.22
N PHE A 87 3.81 17.68 3.11
CA PHE A 87 4.91 18.59 2.85
C PHE A 87 5.19 18.84 1.36
N THR A 88 4.71 17.98 0.46
CA THR A 88 4.95 18.09 -0.98
C THR A 88 3.74 18.60 -1.76
N THR A 89 2.53 18.39 -1.25
CA THR A 89 1.27 18.73 -1.92
C THR A 89 0.58 19.90 -1.21
N PRO A 90 0.39 21.06 -1.87
CA PRO A 90 -0.32 22.20 -1.31
C PRO A 90 -1.76 21.88 -0.88
N LEU A 91 -2.19 22.37 0.29
CA LEU A 91 -3.58 22.26 0.74
C LEU A 91 -4.61 22.89 -0.21
N SER A 92 -4.19 23.81 -1.08
CA SER A 92 -5.03 24.38 -2.14
C SER A 92 -5.56 23.31 -3.10
N ASP A 93 -4.81 22.24 -3.28
CA ASP A 93 -5.09 21.22 -4.30
C ASP A 93 -6.22 20.29 -3.83
N TYR A 94 -6.38 20.14 -2.51
CA TYR A 94 -7.52 19.48 -1.87
C TYR A 94 -8.74 20.39 -1.70
N GLY A 95 -8.62 21.70 -1.98
CA GLY A 95 -9.67 22.70 -1.82
C GLY A 95 -10.04 23.06 -0.36
N SER A 96 -9.74 22.20 0.63
CA SER A 96 -9.85 22.52 2.06
C SER A 96 -9.07 21.54 2.94
N THR A 97 -8.70 21.97 4.15
CA THR A 97 -8.10 21.08 5.17
C THR A 97 -9.01 19.90 5.52
N ARG A 98 -10.33 20.09 5.52
CA ARG A 98 -11.29 19.01 5.81
C ARG A 98 -11.25 17.94 4.72
N ALA A 99 -11.16 18.33 3.46
CA ALA A 99 -11.07 17.40 2.34
C ALA A 99 -9.77 16.58 2.45
N TYR A 100 -8.63 17.24 2.69
CA TYR A 100 -7.35 16.58 2.95
C TYR A 100 -7.43 15.54 4.07
N VAL A 101 -8.00 15.89 5.24
CA VAL A 101 -8.12 14.93 6.36
C VAL A 101 -8.99 13.72 5.99
N ILE A 102 -10.06 13.92 5.22
CA ILE A 102 -10.92 12.80 4.79
C ILE A 102 -10.17 11.88 3.83
N ASP A 103 -9.44 12.46 2.87
CA ASP A 103 -8.63 11.75 1.89
C ASP A 103 -7.58 10.86 2.58
N THR A 104 -6.75 11.47 3.42
CA THR A 104 -5.74 10.79 4.26
C THR A 104 -6.32 9.61 5.05
N ILE A 105 -7.51 9.77 5.63
CA ILE A 105 -8.17 8.68 6.36
C ILE A 105 -8.57 7.54 5.41
N LEU A 106 -9.12 7.87 4.23
CA LEU A 106 -9.52 6.89 3.24
C LEU A 106 -8.30 6.13 2.69
N ASP A 107 -7.18 6.80 2.45
CA ASP A 107 -6.00 6.22 1.85
C ASP A 107 -5.23 5.31 2.81
N ILE A 108 -5.07 5.73 4.07
CA ILE A 108 -4.57 4.84 5.14
C ILE A 108 -5.48 3.62 5.28
N SER A 109 -6.81 3.83 5.28
CA SER A 109 -7.77 2.73 5.41
C SER A 109 -7.69 1.77 4.23
N ALA A 110 -7.56 2.30 3.02
CA ALA A 110 -7.46 1.52 1.79
C ALA A 110 -6.20 0.66 1.78
N ALA A 111 -5.05 1.20 2.18
CA ALA A 111 -3.81 0.44 2.32
C ALA A 111 -3.95 -0.72 3.31
N VAL A 112 -4.52 -0.47 4.49
CA VAL A 112 -4.76 -1.52 5.50
C VAL A 112 -5.73 -2.59 4.97
N VAL A 113 -6.80 -2.20 4.27
CA VAL A 113 -7.76 -3.12 3.66
C VAL A 113 -7.12 -3.97 2.57
N GLY A 114 -6.31 -3.37 1.69
CA GLY A 114 -5.58 -4.08 0.63
C GLY A 114 -4.63 -5.13 1.20
N ALA A 115 -3.86 -4.77 2.22
CA ALA A 115 -2.98 -5.69 2.94
C ALA A 115 -3.76 -6.85 3.57
N TRP A 116 -4.86 -6.54 4.27
CA TRP A 116 -5.71 -7.53 4.90
C TRP A 116 -6.37 -8.49 3.88
N ALA A 117 -6.85 -7.97 2.75
CA ALA A 117 -7.49 -8.76 1.71
C ALA A 117 -6.51 -9.80 1.13
N VAL A 118 -5.30 -9.37 0.76
CA VAL A 118 -4.23 -10.29 0.32
C VAL A 118 -3.90 -11.30 1.41
N HIS A 119 -3.78 -10.87 2.67
CA HIS A 119 -3.54 -11.80 3.77
C HIS A 119 -4.63 -12.89 3.84
N LYS A 120 -5.91 -12.51 3.75
CA LYS A 120 -7.02 -13.47 3.83
C LYS A 120 -7.11 -14.39 2.61
N LEU A 121 -6.72 -13.92 1.43
CA LEU A 121 -6.76 -14.74 0.21
C LEU A 121 -5.64 -15.79 0.18
N PHE A 122 -4.43 -15.41 0.59
CA PHE A 122 -3.25 -16.27 0.43
C PHE A 122 -2.88 -17.08 1.68
N PHE A 123 -3.22 -16.60 2.89
CA PHE A 123 -2.73 -17.19 4.14
C PHE A 123 -3.83 -17.82 5.01
N LYS A 124 -5.10 -17.79 4.59
CA LYS A 124 -6.23 -18.42 5.32
C LYS A 124 -6.31 -19.95 5.16
N ARG A 125 -5.19 -20.62 4.89
CA ARG A 125 -5.09 -22.08 4.75
C ARG A 125 -4.06 -22.68 5.71
N SER A 126 -4.28 -22.52 7.01
CA SER A 126 -3.77 -23.49 7.99
C SER A 126 -4.79 -23.62 9.12
N PRO A 127 -5.55 -24.72 9.22
CA PRO A 127 -6.57 -24.93 10.26
C PRO A 127 -5.98 -25.33 11.62
N HIS A 128 -4.72 -24.97 11.91
CA HIS A 128 -3.99 -25.43 13.09
C HIS A 128 -3.31 -24.32 13.91
N ASP A 129 -3.69 -23.05 13.71
CA ASP A 129 -3.32 -21.94 14.60
C ASP A 129 -4.50 -21.56 15.51
#